data_AF-A0A9P5VSK8-F1
#
_entry.id   AF-A0A9P5VSK8-F1
#
_cell.length_a   1.000
_cell.length_b   1.000
_cell.length_c   1.000
_cell.angle_alpha   90.00
_cell.angle_beta   90.00
_cell.angle_gamma   90.00
#
_symmetry.space_group_name_H-M   'P 1'
#
loop_
_entity.id
_entity.type
_entity.pdbx_description
1 polymer ?
#
loop_
_entity_poly.entity_id
_entity_poly.type
_entity_poly.pdbx_seq_one_letter_code
_entity_poly.pdbx_strand_id
1 'polypeptide(L)'
;MYDFMDYCLRRYYRASGWNEDNQYSHLCATSRALLDFQAPQGLSLRLSKLPSSVFKTTTTMNALPILEGSIGYLFTSRPLMIDDSASVRFRHLVDRFRIICLDHSIREADQWTEYDQGGKKREDYLLYGRMNLANARLEALYSQRIARHWQYMISGISDPSSMSASHLSLQFQYDKGKYCAEMSFTTDDGLFGLRGLYNFGRDFDESYRGMLKESRRRRLARGEQVEEEEEEEEEQVAVAESSLGSSQKREESQLIASRIRNERAGYLDEEPAEEWEIPVERTRGYWSVGTEIYYSATEKLGG
;
A
#
# COMPACT_ATOMS: atom_id res chain seq x y z
N MET A 1 -3.91 16.80 -6.41
CA MET A 1 -4.45 15.65 -7.19
C MET A 1 -3.28 14.72 -7.48
N TYR A 2 -3.43 13.43 -7.23
CA TYR A 2 -2.35 12.46 -7.45
C TYR A 2 -2.02 12.33 -8.93
N ASP A 3 -0.74 12.11 -9.24
CA ASP A 3 -0.40 11.63 -10.56
C ASP A 3 -0.87 10.18 -10.75
N PHE A 4 -1.06 9.74 -11.99
CA PHE A 4 -1.51 8.38 -12.27
C PHE A 4 -0.54 7.33 -11.71
N MET A 5 0.76 7.63 -11.71
CA MET A 5 1.79 6.75 -11.17
C MET A 5 1.76 6.70 -9.65
N ASP A 6 1.62 7.84 -8.98
CA ASP A 6 1.40 7.90 -7.52
C ASP A 6 0.14 7.14 -7.11
N TYR A 7 -0.92 7.25 -7.90
CA TYR A 7 -2.16 6.52 -7.69
C TYR A 7 -1.94 5.00 -7.79
N CYS A 8 -1.19 4.54 -8.81
CA CYS A 8 -0.82 3.14 -8.95
C CYS A 8 0.02 2.64 -7.76
N LEU A 9 0.99 3.44 -7.30
CA LEU A 9 1.85 3.12 -6.17
C LEU A 9 1.05 2.96 -4.88
N ARG A 10 0.11 3.89 -4.61
CA ARG A 10 -0.80 3.79 -3.45
C ARG A 10 -1.73 2.60 -3.54
N ARG A 11 -2.24 2.30 -4.73
CA ARG A 11 -3.05 1.08 -4.95
C ARG A 11 -2.21 -0.17 -4.73
N TYR A 12 -0.92 -0.14 -5.09
CA TYR A 12 0.03 -1.22 -4.80
C TYR A 12 0.28 -1.39 -3.32
N TYR A 13 0.49 -0.32 -2.55
CA TYR A 13 0.65 -0.42 -1.10
C TYR A 13 -0.61 -0.94 -0.41
N ARG A 14 -1.80 -0.52 -0.85
CA ARG A 14 -3.06 -1.12 -0.38
C ARG A 14 -3.19 -2.59 -0.76
N ALA A 15 -2.90 -2.93 -2.02
CA ALA A 15 -2.95 -4.32 -2.50
C ALA A 15 -1.89 -5.22 -1.85
N SER A 16 -0.80 -4.64 -1.34
CA SER A 16 0.19 -5.35 -0.55
C SER A 16 -0.11 -5.36 0.95
N GLY A 17 -1.13 -4.63 1.41
CA GLY A 17 -1.40 -4.48 2.83
C GLY A 17 -0.29 -3.72 3.58
N TRP A 18 0.49 -2.89 2.88
CA TRP A 18 1.46 -1.99 3.51
C TRP A 18 0.74 -0.75 4.02
N ASN A 19 0.95 -0.41 5.29
CA ASN A 19 0.35 0.78 5.88
C ASN A 19 1.25 2.00 5.67
N GLU A 20 0.92 2.81 4.66
CA GLU A 20 1.55 4.11 4.45
C GLU A 20 1.32 5.08 5.62
N ASP A 21 0.22 4.93 6.36
CA ASP A 21 -0.19 5.91 7.37
C ASP A 21 0.62 5.80 8.67
N ASN A 22 1.33 4.69 8.87
CA ASN A 22 2.17 4.48 10.04
C ASN A 22 3.62 4.98 9.90
N GLN A 23 3.86 5.78 8.88
CA GLN A 23 5.18 6.32 8.56
C GLN A 23 5.37 7.70 9.19
N TYR A 24 6.58 7.98 9.70
CA TYR A 24 6.90 9.29 10.27
C TYR A 24 6.72 10.40 9.21
N SER A 25 7.11 10.11 7.96
CA SER A 25 6.96 11.02 6.83
C SER A 25 5.51 11.44 6.53
N HIS A 26 4.55 10.60 6.92
CA HIS A 26 3.12 10.80 6.69
C HIS A 26 2.35 11.27 7.94
N LEU A 27 3.03 11.55 9.06
CA LEU A 27 2.38 12.04 10.29
C LEU A 27 1.58 13.33 10.05
N CYS A 28 2.16 14.24 9.26
CA CYS A 28 1.51 15.49 8.84
C CYS A 28 0.85 15.39 7.45
N ALA A 29 0.54 14.18 6.95
CA ALA A 29 -0.05 14.04 5.61
C ALA A 29 -1.42 14.71 5.51
N THR A 30 -2.23 14.65 6.56
CA THR A 30 -3.59 15.21 6.58
C THR A 30 -3.60 16.73 6.61
N SER A 31 -2.70 17.34 7.38
CA SER A 31 -2.52 18.79 7.40
C SER A 31 -1.94 19.28 6.07
N ARG A 32 -0.93 18.58 5.52
CA ARG A 32 -0.36 18.88 4.21
C ARG A 32 -1.40 18.77 3.08
N ALA A 33 -2.28 17.78 3.12
CA ALA A 33 -3.36 17.62 2.15
C ALA A 33 -4.33 18.82 2.12
N LEU A 34 -4.57 19.44 3.28
CA LEU A 34 -5.49 20.57 3.42
C LEU A 34 -4.83 21.93 3.14
N LEU A 35 -3.58 22.09 3.55
CA LEU A 35 -2.89 23.38 3.53
C LEU A 35 -1.98 23.55 2.30
N ASP A 36 -1.32 22.48 1.86
CA ASP A 36 -0.27 22.51 0.84
C ASP A 36 -0.76 21.92 -0.50
N PHE A 37 -1.87 22.42 -1.01
CA PHE A 37 -2.32 22.03 -2.36
C PHE A 37 -1.60 22.87 -3.41
N GLN A 38 -0.92 22.21 -4.34
CA GLN A 38 -0.33 22.87 -5.50
C GLN A 38 -1.43 23.23 -6.49
N ALA A 39 -1.65 24.54 -6.70
CA ALA A 39 -2.54 25.02 -7.74
C ALA A 39 -1.91 24.72 -9.11
N PRO A 40 -2.62 24.04 -10.04
CA PRO A 40 -2.08 23.76 -11.36
C PRO A 40 -1.84 25.07 -12.11
N GLN A 41 -0.60 25.28 -12.56
CA GLN A 41 -0.24 26.40 -13.42
C GLN A 41 -0.13 25.89 -14.86
N GLY A 42 -0.98 26.41 -15.75
CA GLY A 42 -1.01 26.00 -17.16
C GLY A 42 -1.91 24.81 -17.46
N LEU A 43 -1.67 24.17 -18.61
CA LEU A 43 -2.50 23.09 -19.13
C LEU A 43 -1.65 21.81 -19.25
N SER A 44 -1.98 20.81 -18.44
CA SER A 44 -1.35 19.48 -18.48
C SER A 44 -2.33 18.43 -18.98
N LEU A 45 -1.98 17.74 -20.06
CA LEU A 45 -2.69 16.57 -20.57
C LEU A 45 -1.97 15.31 -20.12
N ARG A 46 -2.71 14.34 -19.57
CA ARG A 46 -2.18 13.05 -19.14
C ARG A 46 -3.01 11.95 -19.76
N LEU A 47 -2.35 11.07 -20.52
CA LEU A 47 -2.95 9.91 -21.15
C LEU A 47 -2.32 8.66 -20.54
N SER A 48 -3.12 7.86 -19.86
CA SER A 48 -2.66 6.62 -19.24
C SER A 48 -3.39 5.44 -19.83
N LYS A 49 -2.68 4.34 -20.05
CA LYS A 49 -3.23 3.10 -20.60
C LYS A 49 -2.85 1.91 -19.72
N LEU A 50 -3.80 0.99 -19.56
CA LEU A 50 -3.65 -0.23 -18.77
C LEU A 50 -3.73 -1.45 -19.71
N PRO A 51 -2.65 -1.75 -20.47
CA PRO A 51 -2.63 -2.90 -21.38
C PRO A 51 -2.74 -4.24 -20.63
N SER A 52 -2.26 -4.33 -19.38
CA SER A 52 -2.48 -5.48 -18.52
C SER A 52 -2.65 -5.06 -17.06
N SER A 53 -3.09 -5.97 -16.20
CA SER A 53 -3.20 -5.71 -14.75
C SER A 53 -1.83 -5.49 -14.07
N VAL A 54 -0.77 -6.01 -14.69
CA VAL A 54 0.62 -6.02 -14.21
C VAL A 54 1.42 -4.86 -14.81
N PHE A 55 1.12 -4.43 -16.03
CA PHE A 55 1.88 -3.41 -16.76
C PHE A 55 1.01 -2.21 -17.13
N LYS A 56 1.47 -1.00 -16.77
CA LYS A 56 0.80 0.26 -17.06
C LYS A 56 1.74 1.22 -17.78
N THR A 57 1.18 2.04 -18.66
CA THR A 57 1.91 3.10 -19.36
C THR A 57 1.21 4.44 -19.16
N THR A 58 1.98 5.51 -19.07
CA THR A 58 1.46 6.88 -18.99
C THR A 58 2.27 7.81 -19.87
N THR A 59 1.60 8.76 -20.50
CA THR A 59 2.21 9.81 -21.30
C THR A 59 1.63 11.13 -20.81
N THR A 60 2.49 12.02 -20.34
CA THR A 60 2.11 13.35 -19.90
C THR A 60 2.65 14.41 -20.86
N MET A 61 1.86 15.42 -21.17
CA MET A 61 2.24 16.55 -21.99
C MET A 61 1.81 17.83 -21.26
N ASN A 62 2.76 18.67 -20.90
CA ASN A 62 2.50 19.99 -20.32
C ASN A 62 2.67 21.05 -21.41
N ALA A 63 1.64 21.87 -21.65
CA ALA A 63 1.60 22.76 -22.81
C ALA A 63 2.20 24.17 -22.55
N LEU A 64 2.30 24.61 -21.28
CA LEU A 64 2.73 25.96 -20.91
C LEU A 64 3.55 25.92 -19.60
N PRO A 65 4.62 26.72 -19.44
CA PRO A 65 5.22 27.68 -20.40
C PRO A 65 6.15 27.06 -21.45
N ILE A 66 6.63 25.84 -21.24
CA ILE A 66 7.46 25.08 -22.18
C ILE A 66 6.75 23.75 -22.45
N LEU A 67 6.76 23.30 -23.70
CA LEU A 67 6.20 22.01 -24.06
C LEU A 67 7.09 20.90 -23.50
N GLU A 68 6.66 20.31 -22.40
CA GLU A 68 7.34 19.19 -21.76
C GLU A 68 6.52 17.91 -21.91
N GLY A 69 7.15 16.88 -22.45
CA GLY A 69 6.57 15.54 -22.55
C GLY A 69 7.27 14.58 -21.61
N SER A 70 6.55 13.64 -21.02
CA SER A 70 7.15 12.50 -20.31
C SER A 70 6.41 11.20 -20.59
N ILE A 71 7.13 10.10 -20.61
CA ILE A 71 6.60 8.76 -20.79
C ILE A 71 6.98 7.93 -19.57
N GLY A 72 6.01 7.31 -18.92
CA GLY A 72 6.17 6.47 -17.76
C GLY A 72 5.71 5.03 -18.01
N TYR A 73 6.43 4.10 -17.41
CA TYR A 73 6.19 2.67 -17.41
C TYR A 73 6.13 2.21 -15.96
N LEU A 74 5.15 1.37 -15.65
CA LEU A 74 5.01 0.75 -14.35
C LEU A 74 4.75 -0.74 -14.52
N PHE A 75 5.53 -1.54 -13.82
CA PHE A 75 5.41 -2.98 -13.73
C PHE A 75 5.22 -3.38 -12.28
N THR A 76 4.27 -4.25 -11.99
CA THR A 76 3.96 -4.71 -10.62
C THR A 76 3.79 -6.22 -10.64
N SER A 77 4.36 -6.92 -9.65
CA SER A 77 4.18 -8.37 -9.55
C SER A 77 2.75 -8.79 -9.19
N ARG A 78 2.00 -7.91 -8.52
CA ARG A 78 0.57 -8.08 -8.20
C ARG A 78 -0.33 -7.47 -9.28
N PRO A 79 -1.43 -8.14 -9.65
CA PRO A 79 -2.44 -7.55 -10.54
C PRO A 79 -3.13 -6.38 -9.83
N LEU A 80 -2.91 -5.17 -10.30
CA LEU A 80 -3.56 -3.98 -9.76
C LEU A 80 -4.84 -3.72 -10.54
N MET A 81 -5.98 -4.07 -9.93
CA MET A 81 -7.31 -3.68 -10.39
C MET A 81 -7.50 -2.19 -10.17
N ILE A 82 -7.40 -1.46 -11.28
CA ILE A 82 -7.59 -0.01 -11.35
C ILE A 82 -8.84 0.23 -12.18
N ASP A 83 -9.76 1.00 -11.62
CA ASP A 83 -10.98 1.42 -12.29
C ASP A 83 -10.67 2.30 -13.51
N ASP A 84 -11.58 2.30 -14.48
CA ASP A 84 -11.49 3.20 -15.62
C ASP A 84 -11.61 4.66 -15.17
N SER A 85 -11.07 5.55 -15.99
CA SER A 85 -11.16 7.01 -15.83
C SER A 85 -12.59 7.53 -15.63
N ALA A 86 -13.60 6.85 -16.17
CA ALA A 86 -15.00 7.21 -16.02
C ALA A 86 -15.61 6.73 -14.69
N SER A 87 -15.13 5.62 -14.11
CA SER A 87 -15.71 4.99 -12.92
C SER A 87 -14.90 5.20 -11.65
N VAL A 88 -13.66 5.68 -11.76
CA VAL A 88 -12.79 5.91 -10.59
C VAL A 88 -13.39 6.97 -9.66
N ARG A 89 -13.56 6.60 -8.40
CA ARG A 89 -14.08 7.53 -7.39
C ARG A 89 -13.05 8.61 -7.10
N PHE A 90 -13.49 9.88 -7.20
CA PHE A 90 -12.65 11.06 -6.97
C PHE A 90 -11.91 11.03 -5.62
N ARG A 91 -12.53 10.43 -4.60
CA ARG A 91 -11.94 10.20 -3.27
C ARG A 91 -10.59 9.48 -3.33
N HIS A 92 -10.31 8.68 -4.35
CA HIS A 92 -9.03 8.00 -4.52
C HIS A 92 -7.99 8.79 -5.32
N LEU A 93 -8.41 9.80 -6.08
CA LEU A 93 -7.54 10.62 -6.93
C LEU A 93 -7.04 11.89 -6.24
N VAL A 94 -7.69 12.30 -5.16
CA VAL A 94 -7.37 13.56 -4.47
C VAL A 94 -6.88 13.29 -3.06
N ASP A 95 -5.93 14.14 -2.65
CA ASP A 95 -5.46 14.14 -1.28
C ASP A 95 -6.54 14.73 -0.37
N ARG A 96 -6.84 14.04 0.72
CA ARG A 96 -7.98 14.37 1.56
C ARG A 96 -7.62 14.23 3.02
N PHE A 97 -8.39 14.91 3.85
CA PHE A 97 -8.39 14.59 5.26
C PHE A 97 -8.81 13.13 5.44
N ARG A 98 -7.89 12.32 5.97
CA ARG A 98 -8.11 10.91 6.33
C ARG A 98 -7.76 10.74 7.79
N ILE A 99 -8.55 9.97 8.52
CA ILE A 99 -8.18 9.59 9.88
C ILE A 99 -7.10 8.51 9.74
N ILE A 100 -5.92 8.76 10.31
CA ILE A 100 -4.77 7.86 10.28
C ILE A 100 -5.14 6.58 11.03
N CYS A 101 -5.22 5.47 10.31
CA CYS A 101 -5.47 4.16 10.89
C CYS A 101 -4.13 3.46 11.14
N LEU A 102 -3.68 3.45 12.39
CA LEU A 102 -2.41 2.84 12.82
C LEU A 102 -2.42 1.29 12.76
N ASP A 103 -3.59 0.67 12.56
CA ASP A 103 -3.85 -0.77 12.72
C ASP A 103 -3.79 -1.59 11.41
N HIS A 104 -3.78 -0.96 10.23
CA HIS A 104 -4.03 -1.67 8.97
C HIS A 104 -2.87 -2.56 8.47
N SER A 105 -1.62 -2.37 8.91
CA SER A 105 -0.45 -3.01 8.25
C SER A 105 -0.26 -4.48 8.55
N ILE A 106 -0.74 -4.96 9.70
CA ILE A 106 -0.33 -6.29 10.19
C ILE A 106 -1.40 -7.34 9.93
N ARG A 107 -2.67 -7.01 10.12
CA ARG A 107 -3.74 -8.02 10.11
C ARG A 107 -4.21 -8.34 8.69
N GLU A 108 -4.23 -7.38 7.78
CA GLU A 108 -4.45 -7.66 6.36
C GLU A 108 -3.20 -8.28 5.71
N ALA A 109 -1.98 -7.95 6.13
CA ALA A 109 -0.80 -8.56 5.51
C ALA A 109 -0.73 -10.10 5.65
N ASP A 110 -1.30 -10.69 6.71
CA ASP A 110 -1.37 -12.16 6.88
C ASP A 110 -2.44 -12.82 6.02
N GLN A 111 -3.55 -12.14 5.73
CA GLN A 111 -4.58 -12.65 4.82
C GLN A 111 -4.16 -12.60 3.34
N TRP A 112 -3.13 -11.80 3.01
CA TRP A 112 -2.76 -11.45 1.64
C TRP A 112 -1.36 -11.92 1.21
N THR A 113 -0.69 -12.76 2.01
CA THR A 113 0.42 -13.58 1.52
C THR A 113 -0.13 -14.69 0.63
N GLU A 114 -0.49 -14.34 -0.60
CA GLU A 114 -0.82 -15.33 -1.62
C GLU A 114 0.41 -16.22 -1.85
N TYR A 115 0.24 -17.49 -1.52
CA TYR A 115 1.11 -18.54 -2.01
C TYR A 115 0.83 -18.70 -3.51
N ASP A 116 1.88 -18.73 -4.31
CA ASP A 116 1.76 -19.04 -5.72
C ASP A 116 1.16 -20.46 -5.91
N GLN A 117 0.68 -20.79 -7.10
CA GLN A 117 0.07 -22.12 -7.37
C GLN A 117 1.01 -23.31 -7.05
N GLY A 118 2.31 -23.05 -6.90
CA GLY A 118 3.34 -23.99 -6.47
C GLY A 118 3.77 -23.89 -5.00
N GLY A 119 3.01 -23.23 -4.12
CA GLY A 119 3.28 -23.14 -2.67
C GLY A 119 4.45 -22.22 -2.29
N LYS A 120 5.04 -21.48 -3.25
CA LYS A 120 6.08 -20.48 -2.95
C LYS A 120 5.44 -19.16 -2.58
N LYS A 121 6.00 -18.50 -1.57
CA LYS A 121 5.63 -17.13 -1.21
C LYS A 121 5.90 -16.20 -2.40
N ARG A 122 4.86 -15.51 -2.88
CA ARG A 122 5.00 -14.58 -4.00
C ARG A 122 5.78 -13.34 -3.56
N GLU A 123 6.71 -12.88 -4.39
CA GLU A 123 7.47 -11.67 -4.14
C GLU A 123 6.70 -10.45 -4.63
N ASP A 124 6.57 -9.46 -3.75
CA ASP A 124 5.86 -8.23 -4.04
C ASP A 124 6.86 -7.16 -4.43
N TYR A 125 6.92 -6.84 -5.72
CA TYR A 125 7.76 -5.77 -6.23
C TYR A 125 7.02 -4.90 -7.24
N LEU A 126 7.40 -3.63 -7.25
CA LEU A 126 6.92 -2.61 -8.16
C LEU A 126 8.14 -1.94 -8.77
N LEU A 127 8.21 -1.94 -10.08
CA LEU A 127 9.20 -1.23 -10.87
C LEU A 127 8.50 -0.10 -11.62
N TYR A 128 9.06 1.08 -11.50
CA TYR A 128 8.59 2.29 -12.13
C TYR A 128 9.76 2.94 -12.85
N GLY A 129 9.51 3.42 -14.07
CA GLY A 129 10.47 4.18 -14.85
C GLY A 129 9.75 5.28 -15.60
N ARG A 130 10.20 6.52 -15.51
CA ARG A 130 9.68 7.67 -16.23
C ARG A 130 10.81 8.41 -16.91
N MET A 131 10.64 8.69 -18.19
CA MET A 131 11.59 9.45 -18.98
C MET A 131 10.94 10.74 -19.46
N ASN A 132 11.59 11.87 -19.18
CA ASN A 132 11.21 13.17 -19.71
C ASN A 132 11.82 13.33 -21.11
N LEU A 133 10.99 13.64 -22.10
CA LEU A 133 11.40 13.73 -23.50
C LEU A 133 12.24 14.97 -23.80
N ALA A 134 12.07 16.05 -23.04
CA ALA A 134 12.76 17.33 -23.29
C ALA A 134 14.25 17.29 -22.92
N ASN A 135 14.59 16.68 -21.78
CA ASN A 135 15.95 16.62 -21.24
C ASN A 135 16.52 15.19 -21.16
N ALA A 136 15.77 14.19 -21.63
CA ALA A 136 16.10 12.77 -21.48
C ALA A 136 16.38 12.36 -20.02
N ARG A 137 15.85 13.12 -19.04
CA ARG A 137 15.97 12.79 -17.62
C ARG A 137 15.15 11.56 -17.30
N LEU A 138 15.77 10.60 -16.64
CA LEU A 138 15.18 9.34 -16.25
C LEU A 138 14.96 9.30 -14.74
N GLU A 139 13.75 8.98 -14.33
CA GLU A 139 13.36 8.69 -12.95
C GLU A 139 13.02 7.21 -12.88
N ALA A 140 13.59 6.51 -11.91
CA ALA A 140 13.32 5.10 -11.67
C ALA A 140 12.95 4.92 -10.20
N LEU A 141 11.96 4.09 -9.92
CA LEU A 141 11.61 3.67 -8.56
C LEU A 141 11.42 2.17 -8.57
N TYR A 142 12.06 1.51 -7.62
CA TYR A 142 11.91 0.09 -7.38
C TYR A 142 11.53 -0.10 -5.91
N SER A 143 10.32 -0.58 -5.67
CA SER A 143 9.81 -0.85 -4.33
C SER A 143 9.57 -2.34 -4.20
N GLN A 144 10.16 -2.98 -3.20
CA GLN A 144 9.93 -4.39 -2.93
C GLN A 144 9.73 -4.64 -1.44
N ARG A 145 8.81 -5.55 -1.14
CA ARG A 145 8.59 -6.05 0.21
C ARG A 145 9.39 -7.33 0.42
N ILE A 146 10.38 -7.29 1.31
CA ILE A 146 11.23 -8.46 1.62
C ILE A 146 10.54 -9.36 2.64
N ALA A 147 9.92 -8.76 3.66
CA ALA A 147 9.29 -9.48 4.74
C ALA A 147 7.95 -8.85 5.11
N ARG A 148 7.18 -9.52 5.97
CA ARG A 148 5.89 -8.99 6.46
C ARG A 148 6.01 -7.59 7.02
N HIS A 149 7.11 -7.29 7.69
CA HIS A 149 7.32 -5.99 8.34
C HIS A 149 8.37 -5.12 7.64
N TRP A 150 8.99 -5.59 6.56
CA TRP A 150 10.15 -4.95 5.96
C TRP A 150 9.87 -4.63 4.50
N GLN A 151 9.93 -3.35 4.18
CA GLN A 151 9.83 -2.84 2.82
C GLN A 151 11.05 -1.99 2.52
N TYR A 152 11.57 -2.10 1.30
CA TYR A 152 12.58 -1.18 0.83
C TYR A 152 12.15 -0.55 -0.49
N MET A 153 12.63 0.66 -0.71
CA MET A 153 12.40 1.44 -1.89
C MET A 153 13.73 2.04 -2.35
N ILE A 154 14.01 1.90 -3.62
CA ILE A 154 15.15 2.48 -4.30
C ILE A 154 14.60 3.45 -5.32
N SER A 155 14.94 4.73 -5.22
CA SER A 155 14.58 5.73 -6.22
C SER A 155 15.85 6.32 -6.81
N GLY A 156 15.96 6.37 -8.13
CA GLY A 156 17.10 6.95 -8.83
C GLY A 156 16.62 8.00 -9.82
N ILE A 157 17.33 9.12 -9.87
CA ILE A 157 17.14 10.14 -10.89
C ILE A 157 18.45 10.26 -11.64
N SER A 158 18.40 10.13 -12.97
CA SER A 158 19.54 10.27 -13.87
C SER A 158 19.27 11.43 -14.81
N ASP A 159 20.18 12.40 -14.81
CA ASP A 159 20.17 13.51 -15.75
C ASP A 159 21.36 13.35 -16.71
N PRO A 160 21.13 13.10 -18.01
CA PRO A 160 22.22 12.92 -18.96
C PRO A 160 23.01 14.20 -19.23
N SER A 161 22.45 15.38 -18.94
CA SER A 161 23.12 16.66 -19.14
C SER A 161 24.16 16.98 -18.06
N SER A 162 23.99 16.39 -16.86
CA SER A 162 24.91 16.56 -15.74
C SER A 162 24.99 15.27 -14.93
N MET A 163 26.12 14.55 -15.05
CA MET A 163 26.37 13.37 -14.23
C MET A 163 26.32 13.68 -12.73
N SER A 164 26.68 14.91 -12.33
CA SER A 164 26.62 15.37 -10.94
C SER A 164 25.20 15.61 -10.42
N ALA A 165 24.20 15.76 -11.29
CA ALA A 165 22.80 15.89 -10.90
C ALA A 165 22.09 14.54 -10.71
N SER A 166 22.78 13.44 -11.05
CA SER A 166 22.25 12.09 -10.90
C SER A 166 22.37 11.65 -9.46
N HIS A 167 21.24 11.33 -8.82
CA HIS A 167 21.22 10.90 -7.43
C HIS A 167 20.41 9.62 -7.25
N LEU A 168 20.84 8.84 -6.28
CA LEU A 168 20.19 7.61 -5.86
C LEU A 168 19.77 7.76 -4.41
N SER A 169 18.52 7.43 -4.11
CA SER A 169 17.99 7.41 -2.75
C SER A 169 17.51 6.01 -2.41
N LEU A 170 17.90 5.53 -1.25
CA LEU A 170 17.49 4.27 -0.67
C LEU A 170 16.63 4.58 0.54
N GLN A 171 15.50 3.91 0.66
CA GLN A 171 14.63 3.98 1.81
C GLN A 171 14.31 2.59 2.28
N PHE A 172 14.33 2.43 3.58
CA PHE A 172 14.14 1.16 4.24
C PHE A 172 13.17 1.36 5.38
N GLN A 173 12.07 0.64 5.36
CA GLN A 173 10.93 0.86 6.22
C GLN A 173 10.62 -0.43 6.98
N TYR A 174 10.54 -0.30 8.29
CA TYR A 174 10.17 -1.36 9.21
C TYR A 174 8.89 -0.98 9.94
N ASP A 175 7.82 -1.74 9.74
CA ASP A 175 6.51 -1.46 10.32
C ASP A 175 5.99 -2.65 11.15
N LYS A 176 5.81 -2.38 12.46
CA LYS A 176 5.21 -3.28 13.45
C LYS A 176 3.88 -2.75 14.02
N GLY A 177 3.27 -1.74 13.40
CA GLY A 177 2.02 -1.11 13.86
C GLY A 177 2.24 -0.19 15.06
N LYS A 178 2.64 -0.75 16.22
CA LYS A 178 2.94 0.06 17.43
C LYS A 178 4.18 0.92 17.27
N TYR A 179 5.16 0.47 16.51
CA TYR A 179 6.36 1.22 16.21
C TYR A 179 6.74 1.06 14.75
N CYS A 180 7.27 2.12 14.17
CA CYS A 180 7.80 2.17 12.82
C CYS A 180 9.21 2.76 12.85
N ALA A 181 10.11 2.22 12.05
CA ALA A 181 11.44 2.77 11.85
C ALA A 181 11.71 2.91 10.35
N GLU A 182 12.20 4.07 9.94
CA GLU A 182 12.59 4.38 8.57
C GLU A 182 14.06 4.76 8.53
N MET A 183 14.80 4.18 7.61
CA MET A 183 16.17 4.56 7.31
C MET A 183 16.22 5.03 5.86
N SER A 184 16.70 6.24 5.64
CA SER A 184 16.86 6.84 4.31
C SER A 184 18.33 7.15 4.06
N PHE A 185 18.84 6.82 2.89
CA PHE A 185 20.18 7.17 2.44
C PHE A 185 20.06 7.84 1.07
N THR A 186 20.77 8.94 0.83
CA THR A 186 20.78 9.64 -0.46
C THR A 186 22.20 9.95 -0.89
N THR A 187 22.54 9.58 -2.12
CA THR A 187 23.90 9.70 -2.67
C THR A 187 24.29 11.14 -2.97
N ASP A 188 23.34 12.04 -3.26
CA ASP A 188 23.59 13.45 -3.63
C ASP A 188 24.43 14.19 -2.56
N ASP A 189 23.86 14.29 -1.35
CA ASP A 189 24.49 14.96 -0.19
C ASP A 189 25.09 13.95 0.81
N GLY A 190 25.25 12.67 0.42
CA GLY A 190 25.68 11.60 1.33
C GLY A 190 24.84 11.56 2.62
N LEU A 191 23.55 11.88 2.50
CA LEU A 191 22.66 12.10 3.65
C LEU A 191 22.11 10.78 4.12
N PHE A 192 22.42 10.44 5.37
CA PHE A 192 21.83 9.36 6.11
C PHE A 192 20.76 9.93 7.06
N GLY A 193 19.55 9.40 7.00
CA GLY A 193 18.45 9.77 7.86
C GLY A 193 17.89 8.53 8.56
N LEU A 194 17.65 8.63 9.86
CA LEU A 194 16.96 7.63 10.65
C LEU A 194 15.77 8.28 11.32
N ARG A 195 14.58 7.72 11.09
CA ARG A 195 13.33 8.18 11.68
C ARG A 195 12.70 7.03 12.45
N GLY A 196 12.14 7.33 13.61
CA GLY A 196 11.38 6.39 14.41
C GLY A 196 10.04 7.03 14.75
N LEU A 197 8.99 6.22 14.73
CA LEU A 197 7.66 6.59 15.19
C LEU A 197 7.19 5.55 16.18
N TYR A 198 6.73 5.99 17.35
CA TYR A 198 6.11 5.14 18.35
C TYR A 198 4.69 5.61 18.61
N ASN A 199 3.74 4.69 18.49
CA ASN A 199 2.33 4.97 18.64
C ASN A 199 1.84 4.51 20.01
N PHE A 200 1.29 5.45 20.76
CA PHE A 200 0.66 5.21 22.04
C PHE A 200 -0.86 5.21 21.91
N GLY A 201 -1.48 4.23 22.56
CA GLY A 201 -2.91 4.01 22.58
C GLY A 201 -3.21 2.72 23.34
N ARG A 202 -4.43 2.58 23.88
CA ARG A 202 -4.87 1.36 24.59
C ARG A 202 -4.66 0.14 23.70
N ASP A 203 -4.22 -0.98 24.27
CA ASP A 203 -3.93 -2.21 23.53
C ASP A 203 -5.09 -2.59 22.60
N PHE A 204 -4.84 -2.40 21.31
CA PHE A 204 -5.84 -2.47 20.24
C PHE A 204 -6.48 -3.86 20.12
N ASP A 205 -5.80 -4.89 20.62
CA ASP A 205 -6.30 -6.26 20.64
C ASP A 205 -7.60 -6.42 21.44
N GLU A 206 -7.80 -5.60 22.48
CA GLU A 206 -9.01 -5.67 23.28
C GLU A 206 -10.22 -5.05 22.56
N SER A 207 -10.03 -3.93 21.85
CA SER A 207 -11.08 -3.26 21.07
C SER A 207 -11.46 -4.03 19.80
N TYR A 208 -10.51 -4.65 19.11
CA TYR A 208 -10.80 -5.47 17.93
C TYR A 208 -11.55 -6.75 18.29
N ARG A 209 -11.16 -7.42 19.38
CA ARG A 209 -11.94 -8.56 19.91
C ARG A 209 -13.34 -8.14 20.33
N GLY A 210 -13.51 -6.93 20.86
CA GLY A 210 -14.81 -6.32 21.12
C GLY A 210 -15.64 -6.13 19.83
N MET A 211 -15.04 -5.55 18.80
CA MET A 211 -15.70 -5.27 17.52
C MET A 211 -16.07 -6.55 16.75
N LEU A 212 -15.20 -7.58 16.73
CA LEU A 212 -15.51 -8.89 16.15
C LEU A 212 -16.69 -9.55 16.88
N LYS A 213 -16.70 -9.50 18.21
CA LYS A 213 -17.82 -10.01 19.01
C LYS A 213 -19.10 -9.24 18.73
N GLU A 214 -19.02 -7.94 18.49
CA GLU A 214 -20.17 -7.09 18.18
C GLU A 214 -20.69 -7.33 16.76
N SER A 215 -19.82 -7.43 15.76
CA SER A 215 -20.18 -7.81 14.39
C SER A 215 -20.76 -9.22 14.33
N ARG A 216 -20.20 -10.18 15.09
CA ARG A 216 -20.76 -11.53 15.24
C ARG A 216 -22.16 -11.47 15.86
N ARG A 217 -22.36 -10.65 16.90
CA ARG A 217 -23.69 -10.40 17.50
C ARG A 217 -24.68 -9.74 16.53
N ARG A 218 -24.24 -8.81 15.69
CA ARG A 218 -25.09 -8.14 14.69
C ARG A 218 -25.49 -9.09 13.56
N ARG A 219 -24.58 -9.97 13.10
CA ARG A 219 -24.88 -11.04 12.13
C ARG A 219 -25.88 -12.06 12.71
N LEU A 220 -25.66 -12.49 13.95
CA LEU A 220 -26.61 -13.33 14.71
C LEU A 220 -27.99 -12.65 14.85
N ALA A 221 -28.03 -11.35 15.12
CA ALA A 221 -29.28 -10.60 15.23
C ALA A 221 -29.99 -10.38 13.87
N ARG A 222 -29.25 -10.41 12.76
CA ARG A 222 -29.78 -10.30 11.39
C ARG A 222 -30.28 -11.64 10.84
N GLY A 223 -30.12 -12.74 11.58
CA GLY A 223 -30.58 -14.07 11.18
C GLY A 223 -29.75 -14.70 10.07
N GLU A 224 -28.55 -14.17 9.79
CA GLU A 224 -27.56 -14.88 8.98
C GLU A 224 -27.13 -16.12 9.77
N GLN A 225 -27.44 -17.31 9.26
CA GLN A 225 -26.90 -18.55 9.80
C GLN A 225 -25.38 -18.49 9.62
N VAL A 226 -24.69 -18.26 10.74
CA VAL A 226 -23.28 -18.59 10.86
C VAL A 226 -23.25 -20.11 10.91
N GLU A 227 -22.77 -20.76 9.84
CA GLU A 227 -22.35 -22.16 9.93
C GLU A 227 -21.29 -22.21 11.04
N GLU A 228 -21.68 -22.79 12.19
CA GLU A 228 -20.78 -23.10 13.30
C GLU A 228 -19.86 -24.25 12.87
N GLU A 229 -18.91 -23.97 11.99
CA GLU A 229 -17.78 -24.85 11.68
C GLU A 229 -16.53 -23.99 11.66
N GLU A 230 -16.07 -23.53 12.82
CA GLU A 230 -14.71 -23.04 13.05
C GLU A 230 -14.55 -22.69 14.55
N GLU A 231 -14.62 -23.72 15.40
CA GLU A 231 -13.95 -23.73 16.72
C GLU A 231 -13.81 -25.16 17.30
N GLU A 232 -14.30 -26.23 16.65
CA GLU A 232 -14.03 -27.64 17.05
C GLU A 232 -13.08 -28.42 16.12
N GLU A 233 -12.53 -27.82 15.06
CA GLU A 233 -11.61 -28.55 14.15
C GLU A 233 -10.12 -28.49 14.53
N GLU A 234 -9.70 -27.69 15.52
CA GLU A 234 -8.30 -27.73 15.98
C GLU A 234 -7.99 -28.89 16.96
N GLU A 235 -9.00 -29.60 17.51
CA GLU A 235 -8.77 -30.79 18.35
C GLU A 235 -9.08 -32.13 17.67
N GLN A 236 -9.78 -32.17 16.52
CA GLN A 236 -10.14 -33.43 15.84
C GLN A 236 -9.33 -33.75 14.57
N VAL A 237 -8.61 -32.78 13.99
CA VAL A 237 -7.75 -33.03 12.81
C VAL A 237 -6.51 -33.88 13.14
N ALA A 238 -6.14 -34.03 14.43
CA ALA A 238 -5.03 -34.90 14.84
C ALA A 238 -5.35 -36.41 14.78
N VAL A 239 -6.62 -36.83 14.59
CA VAL A 239 -7.03 -38.25 14.65
C VAL A 239 -7.58 -38.79 13.33
N ALA A 240 -8.06 -37.93 12.41
CA ALA A 240 -8.68 -38.37 11.16
C ALA A 240 -7.75 -38.47 9.93
N GLU A 241 -6.45 -38.20 10.05
CA GLU A 241 -5.49 -38.31 8.93
C GLU A 241 -5.08 -39.75 8.53
N SER A 242 -5.72 -40.79 9.08
CA SER A 242 -5.33 -42.18 8.78
C SER A 242 -6.23 -42.94 7.80
N SER A 243 -7.34 -42.36 7.32
CA SER A 243 -8.22 -43.10 6.40
C SER A 243 -9.10 -42.20 5.54
N LEU A 244 -8.63 -41.74 4.37
CA LEU A 244 -9.49 -41.42 3.21
C LEU A 244 -8.63 -41.16 1.94
N GLY A 245 -9.14 -41.63 0.80
CA GLY A 245 -8.40 -41.79 -0.47
C GLY A 245 -8.22 -40.53 -1.31
N SER A 246 -7.23 -40.59 -2.21
CA SER A 246 -6.68 -39.49 -3.01
C SER A 246 -7.65 -38.80 -3.99
N SER A 247 -8.80 -39.40 -4.30
CA SER A 247 -9.79 -38.81 -5.21
C SER A 247 -10.74 -37.83 -4.52
N GLN A 248 -11.11 -38.05 -3.25
CA GLN A 248 -12.03 -37.16 -2.52
C GLN A 248 -11.34 -35.85 -2.09
N LYS A 249 -10.04 -35.90 -1.74
CA LYS A 249 -9.22 -34.71 -1.45
C LYS A 249 -9.21 -33.68 -2.59
N ARG A 250 -9.35 -34.13 -3.84
CA ARG A 250 -9.24 -33.25 -5.02
C ARG A 250 -10.54 -32.52 -5.33
N GLU A 251 -11.68 -33.15 -5.05
CA GLU A 251 -13.01 -32.54 -5.20
C GLU A 251 -13.31 -31.56 -4.07
N GLU A 252 -12.96 -31.90 -2.82
CA GLU A 252 -13.09 -30.98 -1.68
C GLU A 252 -12.18 -29.75 -1.82
N SER A 253 -10.94 -29.93 -2.30
CA SER A 253 -10.05 -28.79 -2.60
C SER A 253 -10.60 -27.85 -3.69
N GLN A 254 -11.35 -28.39 -4.67
CA GLN A 254 -11.97 -27.59 -5.72
C GLN A 254 -13.24 -26.88 -5.23
N LEU A 255 -14.03 -27.53 -4.35
CA LEU A 255 -15.17 -26.94 -3.68
C LEU A 255 -14.74 -25.80 -2.72
N ILE A 256 -13.70 -26.00 -1.93
CA ILE A 256 -13.11 -24.96 -1.06
C ILE A 256 -12.55 -23.81 -1.91
N ALA A 257 -11.82 -24.10 -2.99
CA ALA A 257 -11.29 -23.06 -3.88
C ALA A 257 -12.38 -22.26 -4.62
N SER A 258 -13.56 -22.85 -4.86
CA SER A 258 -14.71 -22.17 -5.46
C SER A 258 -15.54 -21.40 -4.43
N ARG A 259 -15.69 -21.91 -3.19
CA ARG A 259 -16.24 -21.16 -2.04
C ARG A 259 -15.40 -19.92 -1.75
N ILE A 260 -14.08 -20.06 -1.65
CA ILE A 260 -13.14 -18.94 -1.45
C ILE A 260 -13.19 -17.96 -2.64
N ARG A 261 -13.40 -18.43 -3.87
CA ARG A 261 -13.54 -17.56 -5.05
C ARG A 261 -14.84 -16.76 -5.02
N ASN A 262 -15.95 -17.35 -4.57
CA ASN A 262 -17.22 -16.66 -4.40
C ASN A 262 -17.22 -15.70 -3.20
N GLU A 263 -16.49 -16.00 -2.12
CA GLU A 263 -16.27 -15.06 -1.01
C GLU A 263 -15.32 -13.92 -1.39
N ARG A 264 -14.32 -14.17 -2.25
CA ARG A 264 -13.42 -13.15 -2.82
C ARG A 264 -14.12 -12.16 -3.74
N ALA A 265 -15.25 -12.53 -4.35
CA ALA A 265 -16.04 -11.63 -5.19
C ALA A 265 -16.76 -10.52 -4.38
N GLY A 266 -17.01 -10.76 -3.08
CA GLY A 266 -17.70 -9.80 -2.20
C GLY A 266 -16.82 -8.71 -1.57
N TYR A 267 -15.50 -8.74 -1.76
CA TYR A 267 -14.58 -7.79 -1.10
C TYR A 267 -13.82 -6.85 -2.05
N LEU A 268 -13.89 -7.12 -3.37
CA LEU A 268 -13.21 -6.31 -4.38
C LEU A 268 -14.15 -5.41 -5.18
N ASP A 269 -15.47 -5.63 -5.16
CA ASP A 269 -16.43 -4.88 -6.00
C ASP A 269 -17.68 -4.29 -5.30
N GLU A 270 -17.81 -4.39 -3.97
CA GLU A 270 -18.81 -3.61 -3.23
C GLU A 270 -18.19 -3.01 -1.96
N GLU A 271 -17.81 -1.73 -2.00
CA GLU A 271 -17.90 -0.94 -0.77
C GLU A 271 -19.39 -0.80 -0.48
N PRO A 272 -19.92 -1.34 0.64
CA PRO A 272 -21.33 -1.19 0.94
C PRO A 272 -21.67 0.29 0.99
N ALA A 273 -22.76 0.66 0.32
CA ALA A 273 -23.33 2.00 0.25
C ALA A 273 -23.94 2.45 1.59
N GLU A 274 -23.32 2.09 2.71
CA GLU A 274 -23.71 2.53 4.03
C GLU A 274 -22.67 3.55 4.50
N GLU A 275 -23.14 4.79 4.62
CA GLU A 275 -22.56 5.81 5.48
C GLU A 275 -22.02 5.14 6.73
N TRP A 276 -20.70 5.12 6.89
CA TRP A 276 -20.09 4.72 8.15
C TRP A 276 -20.57 5.72 9.20
N GLU A 277 -21.59 5.36 9.98
CA GLU A 277 -21.71 5.88 11.33
C GLU A 277 -20.41 5.48 12.03
N ILE A 278 -19.49 6.45 12.10
CA ILE A 278 -18.19 6.30 12.75
C ILE A 278 -18.51 5.83 14.18
N PRO A 279 -18.11 4.61 14.60
CA PRO A 279 -18.33 4.21 15.98
C PRO A 279 -17.66 5.24 16.88
N VAL A 280 -18.48 5.90 17.71
CA VAL A 280 -18.14 7.09 18.50
C VAL A 280 -16.92 6.85 19.42
N GLU A 281 -16.61 5.58 19.72
CA GLU A 281 -15.44 5.17 20.50
C GLU A 281 -14.09 5.28 19.79
N ARG A 282 -14.04 5.48 18.46
CA ARG A 282 -12.79 5.59 17.69
C ARG A 282 -12.07 6.94 17.88
N THR A 283 -12.62 7.83 18.70
CA THR A 283 -12.12 9.19 18.99
C THR A 283 -11.25 9.29 20.26
N ARG A 284 -10.96 8.17 20.94
CA ARG A 284 -10.02 8.19 22.06
C ARG A 284 -8.59 8.35 21.56
N GLY A 285 -7.99 9.50 21.90
CA GLY A 285 -6.75 10.03 21.33
C GLY A 285 -5.61 9.02 21.29
N TYR A 286 -5.27 8.61 20.07
CA TYR A 286 -3.96 8.07 19.75
C TYR A 286 -2.99 9.23 19.68
N TRP A 287 -1.84 9.09 20.33
CA TRP A 287 -0.76 10.05 20.22
C TRP A 287 0.47 9.28 19.78
N SER A 288 1.23 9.86 18.87
CA SER A 288 2.46 9.28 18.37
C SER A 288 3.62 10.21 18.70
N VAL A 289 4.73 9.61 19.11
CA VAL A 289 5.98 10.32 19.33
C VAL A 289 6.94 9.84 18.28
N GLY A 290 7.46 10.79 17.50
CA GLY A 290 8.47 10.50 16.49
C GLY A 290 9.78 11.20 16.80
N THR A 291 10.86 10.60 16.32
CA THR A 291 12.22 11.14 16.40
C THR A 291 12.84 11.02 15.02
N GLU A 292 13.61 12.02 14.62
CA GLU A 292 14.39 11.99 13.39
C GLU A 292 15.82 12.44 13.65
N ILE A 293 16.78 11.75 13.03
CA ILE A 293 18.21 12.03 13.13
C ILE A 293 18.73 12.02 11.71
N TYR A 294 19.38 13.10 11.30
CA TYR A 294 20.08 13.19 10.03
C TYR A 294 21.58 13.35 10.26
N TYR A 295 22.35 12.64 9.46
CA TYR A 295 23.79 12.71 9.42
C TYR A 295 24.20 12.87 7.96
N SER A 296 24.86 13.97 7.61
CA SER A 296 25.47 14.14 6.29
C SER A 296 26.94 13.76 6.38
N ALA A 297 27.38 12.87 5.51
CA ALA A 297 28.78 12.44 5.44
C ALA A 297 29.65 13.41 4.61
N THR A 298 29.06 14.38 3.90
CA THR A 298 29.79 15.33 3.06
C THR A 298 29.72 16.73 3.68
N GLU A 299 30.88 17.26 4.06
CA GLU A 299 30.98 18.71 4.27
C GLU A 299 30.82 19.38 2.90
N LYS A 300 29.72 20.12 2.68
CA LYS A 300 29.69 21.12 1.63
C LYS A 300 30.78 22.13 1.95
N LEU A 301 31.97 21.95 1.38
CA LEU A 301 32.93 23.02 1.17
C LEU A 301 32.18 24.08 0.37
N GLY A 302 31.68 25.11 1.06
CA GLY A 302 31.03 26.25 0.45
C GLY A 302 31.96 26.86 -0.59
N GLY A 303 31.47 26.92 -1.83
CA GLY A 303 32.04 27.67 -2.94
C GLY A 303 31.05 28.71 -3.40
#